data_AF-A0A919MDZ0-F1
#
_entry.id   AF-A0A919MDZ0-F1
#
_cell.length_a   1.000
_cell.length_b   1.000
_cell.length_c   1.000
_cell.angle_alpha   90.00
_cell.angle_beta   90.00
_cell.angle_gamma   90.00
#
_symmetry.space_group_name_H-M   'P 1'
#
loop_
_entity.id
_entity.type
_entity.pdbx_description
1 polymer ?
#
loop_
_entity_poly.entity_id
_entity_poly.type
_entity_poly.pdbx_seq_one_letter_code
_entity_poly.pdbx_strand_id
1 'polypeptide(L)'
;MAYRVEYDGEGIELGTLDAALDCARTAIANDVDRFDGWAVEHDEDVDDWFVQAVRNGRRVGPLAVVTNLGKALVPPVVEEWERRVSFVGRTPADAFAMAADWLERRPDVETIGDVGWHHTASGHQLRIYYRG
;
A
#
# COMPACT_ATOMS: atom_id res chain seq x y z
N MET A 1 -5.46 -1.70 22.54
CA MET A 1 -4.56 -1.91 21.38
C MET A 1 -5.38 -1.54 20.16
N ALA A 2 -4.85 -0.74 19.24
CA ALA A 2 -5.60 -0.29 18.06
C ALA A 2 -5.10 -1.03 16.82
N TYR A 3 -5.96 -1.20 15.84
CA TYR A 3 -5.69 -1.88 14.57
C TYR A 3 -6.10 -0.97 13.43
N ARG A 4 -5.31 -0.93 12.36
CA ARG A 4 -5.63 -0.17 11.14
C ARG A 4 -5.97 -1.14 10.02
N VAL A 5 -7.11 -0.94 9.37
CA VAL A 5 -7.53 -1.69 8.18
C VAL A 5 -7.25 -0.83 6.97
N GLU A 6 -6.41 -1.29 6.06
CA GLU A 6 -6.16 -0.68 4.76
C GLU A 6 -6.86 -1.50 3.66
N TYR A 7 -7.67 -0.83 2.85
CA TYR A 7 -8.38 -1.43 1.72
C TYR A 7 -8.56 -0.40 0.61
N ASP A 8 -8.17 -0.74 -0.62
CA ASP A 8 -8.20 0.15 -1.81
C ASP A 8 -7.55 1.54 -1.60
N GLY A 9 -6.55 1.61 -0.72
CA GLY A 9 -5.86 2.86 -0.38
C GLY A 9 -6.55 3.73 0.68
N GLU A 10 -7.70 3.30 1.22
CA GLU A 10 -8.36 3.91 2.37
C GLU A 10 -8.03 3.17 3.66
N GLY A 11 -7.86 3.91 4.76
CA GLY A 11 -7.47 3.39 6.08
C GLY A 11 -8.49 3.71 7.16
N ILE A 12 -8.89 2.70 7.96
CA ILE A 12 -9.80 2.87 9.11
C ILE A 12 -9.17 2.29 10.37
N GLU A 13 -9.13 3.06 11.46
CA GLU A 13 -8.62 2.61 12.75
C GLU A 13 -9.75 2.07 13.65
N LEU A 14 -9.48 0.93 14.30
CA LEU A 14 -10.43 0.18 15.11
C LEU A 14 -9.79 -0.30 16.41
N GLY A 15 -10.62 -0.42 17.45
CA GLY A 15 -10.15 -0.70 18.82
C GLY A 15 -9.82 -2.17 19.10
N THR A 16 -10.09 -3.11 18.19
CA THR A 16 -9.85 -4.55 18.35
C THR A 16 -9.52 -5.23 17.02
N LEU A 17 -8.78 -6.34 17.07
CA LEU A 17 -8.45 -7.14 15.88
C LEU A 17 -9.72 -7.70 15.22
N ASP A 18 -10.66 -8.23 16.01
CA ASP A 18 -11.90 -8.79 15.50
C ASP A 18 -12.72 -7.74 14.72
N ALA A 19 -12.86 -6.53 15.27
CA ALA A 19 -13.55 -5.45 14.58
C ALA A 19 -12.83 -5.07 13.28
N ALA A 20 -11.50 -5.10 13.27
CA ALA A 20 -10.69 -4.79 12.09
C ALA A 20 -10.81 -5.87 11.01
N LEU A 21 -10.77 -7.15 11.37
CA LEU A 21 -11.00 -8.26 10.44
C LEU A 21 -12.43 -8.25 9.87
N ASP A 22 -13.44 -7.94 10.70
CA ASP A 22 -14.82 -7.85 10.24
C ASP A 22 -15.06 -6.62 9.34
N CYS A 23 -14.40 -5.49 9.62
CA CYS A 23 -14.40 -4.33 8.75
C CYS A 23 -13.76 -4.65 7.39
N ALA A 24 -12.60 -5.32 7.37
CA ALA A 24 -11.92 -5.75 6.15
C ALA A 24 -12.80 -6.68 5.30
N ARG A 25 -13.43 -7.68 5.92
CA ARG A 25 -14.37 -8.59 5.24
C ARG A 25 -15.58 -7.86 4.68
N THR A 26 -16.14 -6.92 5.44
CA THR A 26 -17.30 -6.13 5.01
C THR A 26 -16.95 -5.26 3.80
N ALA A 27 -15.79 -4.60 3.81
CA ALA A 27 -15.30 -3.81 2.68
C ALA A 27 -15.16 -4.68 1.41
N ILE A 28 -14.49 -5.83 1.53
CA ILE A 28 -14.33 -6.77 0.40
C ILE A 28 -15.68 -7.34 -0.08
N ALA A 29 -16.61 -7.65 0.84
CA ALA A 29 -17.90 -8.21 0.51
C ALA A 29 -18.80 -7.23 -0.27
N ASN A 30 -18.62 -5.92 -0.07
CA ASN A 30 -19.32 -4.91 -0.85
C ASN A 30 -18.83 -4.84 -2.31
N ASP A 31 -17.57 -5.20 -2.55
CA ASP A 31 -16.92 -5.10 -3.86
C ASP A 31 -16.91 -6.43 -4.63
N VAL A 32 -17.07 -7.56 -3.94
CA VAL A 32 -17.01 -8.91 -4.52
C VAL A 32 -18.39 -9.57 -4.48
N ASP A 33 -19.02 -9.65 -5.64
CA ASP A 33 -20.38 -10.18 -5.85
C ASP A 33 -20.61 -11.60 -5.31
N ARG A 34 -19.62 -12.49 -5.44
CA ARG A 34 -19.75 -13.90 -5.03
C ARG A 34 -18.42 -14.50 -4.60
N PHE A 35 -18.41 -15.08 -3.41
CA PHE A 35 -17.31 -15.81 -2.81
C PHE A 35 -17.85 -16.91 -1.88
N ASP A 36 -17.01 -17.90 -1.58
CA ASP A 36 -17.37 -19.09 -0.79
C ASP A 36 -16.73 -19.06 0.61
N GLY A 37 -15.79 -18.14 0.87
CA GLY A 37 -15.13 -17.98 2.16
C GLY A 37 -14.05 -16.92 2.16
N TRP A 38 -13.20 -16.95 3.19
CA TRP A 38 -12.14 -15.97 3.44
C TRP A 38 -10.78 -16.67 3.60
N ALA A 39 -9.74 -16.07 3.02
CA ALA A 39 -8.36 -16.34 3.38
C ALA A 39 -7.90 -15.24 4.32
N VAL A 40 -7.43 -15.62 5.51
CA VAL A 40 -6.79 -14.72 6.47
C VAL A 40 -5.42 -15.31 6.78
N GLU A 41 -4.37 -14.58 6.47
CA GLU A 41 -2.98 -14.97 6.71
C GLU A 41 -2.34 -13.94 7.62
N HIS A 42 -1.67 -14.38 8.68
CA HIS A 42 -0.96 -13.52 9.61
C HIS A 42 0.53 -13.63 9.31
N ASP A 43 1.14 -12.49 9.04
CA ASP A 43 2.59 -12.34 8.98
C ASP A 43 3.07 -11.88 10.36
N GLU A 44 3.75 -12.77 11.06
CA GLU A 44 4.23 -12.53 12.43
C GLU A 44 5.42 -11.56 12.48
N ASP A 45 6.14 -11.40 11.36
CA ASP A 45 7.33 -10.55 11.25
C ASP A 45 6.96 -9.08 11.20
N VAL A 46 5.91 -8.73 10.43
CA VAL A 46 5.37 -7.36 10.36
C VAL A 46 4.13 -7.13 11.21
N ASP A 47 3.58 -8.19 11.80
CA ASP A 47 2.34 -8.18 12.60
C ASP A 47 1.12 -7.67 11.82
N ASP A 48 1.01 -8.10 10.56
CA ASP A 48 -0.08 -7.78 9.64
C ASP A 48 -0.95 -9.00 9.33
N TRP A 49 -2.26 -8.79 9.21
CA TRP A 49 -3.22 -9.78 8.73
C TRP A 49 -3.69 -9.43 7.31
N PHE A 50 -3.44 -10.34 6.39
CA PHE A 50 -3.84 -10.27 4.99
C PHE A 50 -5.19 -10.96 4.80
N VAL A 51 -6.23 -10.20 4.44
CA VAL A 51 -7.61 -10.69 4.29
C VAL A 51 -8.03 -10.62 2.83
N GLN A 52 -8.46 -11.74 2.27
CA GLN A 52 -8.95 -11.81 0.88
C GLN A 52 -10.12 -12.78 0.73
N ALA A 53 -11.04 -12.49 -0.18
CA ALA A 53 -12.14 -13.40 -0.50
C ALA A 53 -11.63 -14.66 -1.23
N VAL A 54 -12.31 -15.79 -1.04
CA VAL A 54 -11.99 -17.06 -1.69
C VAL A 54 -13.19 -17.57 -2.47
N ARG A 55 -12.97 -17.97 -3.72
CA ARG A 55 -13.98 -18.62 -4.58
C ARG A 55 -13.40 -19.86 -5.23
N ASN A 56 -14.06 -21.01 -5.08
CA ASN A 56 -13.59 -22.31 -5.56
C ASN A 56 -12.15 -22.63 -5.14
N GLY A 57 -11.79 -22.31 -3.89
CA GLY A 57 -10.45 -22.52 -3.34
C GLY A 57 -9.37 -21.56 -3.86
N ARG A 58 -9.72 -20.53 -4.63
CA ARG A 58 -8.79 -19.50 -5.12
C ARG A 58 -9.08 -18.15 -4.49
N ARG A 59 -8.02 -17.40 -4.14
CA ARG A 59 -8.13 -16.01 -3.71
C ARG A 59 -8.67 -15.14 -4.85
N VAL A 60 -9.62 -14.25 -4.55
CA VAL A 60 -10.29 -13.38 -5.52
C VAL A 60 -10.51 -11.98 -4.94
N GLY A 61 -10.54 -10.97 -5.82
CA GLY A 61 -10.81 -9.59 -5.43
C GLY A 61 -9.63 -8.89 -4.74
N PRO A 62 -9.86 -7.66 -4.24
CA PRO A 62 -8.81 -6.86 -3.62
C PRO A 62 -8.40 -7.43 -2.24
N LEU A 63 -7.18 -7.12 -1.82
CA LEU A 63 -6.59 -7.54 -0.55
C LEU A 63 -6.75 -6.43 0.48
N ALA A 64 -7.28 -6.75 1.66
CA ALA A 64 -7.24 -5.86 2.82
C ALA A 64 -6.06 -6.24 3.72
N VAL A 65 -5.39 -5.23 4.29
CA VAL A 65 -4.31 -5.41 5.26
C VAL A 65 -4.78 -4.87 6.60
N VAL A 66 -4.65 -5.66 7.66
CA VAL A 66 -4.95 -5.22 9.03
C VAL A 66 -3.66 -5.17 9.82
N THR A 67 -3.28 -4.02 10.33
CA THR A 67 -2.02 -3.80 11.06
C THR A 67 -2.27 -3.57 12.54
N ASN A 68 -1.52 -4.21 13.42
CA ASN A 68 -1.56 -3.95 14.87
C ASN A 68 -0.72 -2.73 15.26
N LEU A 69 -1.38 -1.63 15.62
CA LEU A 69 -0.72 -0.39 16.03
C LEU A 69 -0.06 -0.47 17.42
N GLY A 70 -0.36 -1.51 18.21
CA GLY A 70 0.23 -1.75 19.53
C GLY A 70 1.62 -2.40 19.49
N LYS A 71 1.94 -3.13 18.41
CA LYS A 71 3.27 -3.71 18.14
C LYS A 71 4.08 -2.83 17.17
N ALA A 72 3.41 -1.94 16.44
CA ALA A 72 3.99 -0.84 15.65
C ALA A 72 4.62 0.29 16.52
N LEU A 73 5.25 -0.05 17.66
CA LEU A 73 6.00 0.90 18.50
C LEU A 73 7.43 1.16 18.00
N VAL A 74 7.72 0.74 16.77
CA VAL A 74 8.61 1.50 15.91
C VAL A 74 7.72 1.91 14.76
N PRO A 75 7.26 3.17 14.65
CA PRO A 75 6.88 3.63 13.33
C PRO A 75 8.12 3.33 12.48
N PRO A 76 8.06 2.57 11.36
CA PRO A 76 9.16 2.65 10.42
C PRO A 76 9.28 4.14 10.22
N VAL A 77 10.43 4.72 10.58
CA VAL A 77 10.62 6.16 10.57
C VAL A 77 10.04 6.60 9.24
N VAL A 78 8.85 7.21 9.26
CA VAL A 78 8.37 7.94 8.10
C VAL A 78 9.28 9.13 8.20
N GLU A 79 10.51 8.96 7.68
CA GLU A 79 11.36 10.08 7.38
C GLU A 79 10.43 10.93 6.54
N GLU A 80 10.01 12.07 7.10
CA GLU A 80 9.16 13.02 6.41
C GLU A 80 9.97 13.48 5.20
N TRP A 81 9.83 12.76 4.09
CA TRP A 81 10.42 13.12 2.83
C TRP A 81 9.66 14.35 2.35
N GLU A 82 10.25 15.51 2.61
CA GLU A 82 9.62 16.83 2.49
C GLU A 82 9.08 17.13 1.07
N ARG A 83 9.55 16.39 0.05
CA ARG A 83 9.23 16.67 -1.36
C ARG A 83 8.95 15.39 -2.16
N ARG A 84 7.92 15.46 -3.01
CA ARG A 84 7.46 14.38 -3.90
C ARG A 84 7.39 14.87 -5.34
N VAL A 85 7.91 14.08 -6.27
CA VAL A 85 7.74 14.27 -7.72
C VAL A 85 7.15 13.01 -8.36
N SER A 86 6.38 13.17 -9.43
CA SER A 86 5.73 12.04 -10.14
C SER A 86 5.96 12.13 -11.64
N PHE A 87 6.30 11.00 -12.24
CA PHE A 87 6.58 10.84 -13.67
C PHE A 87 5.60 9.83 -14.25
N VAL A 88 5.01 10.14 -15.41
CA VAL A 88 4.06 9.25 -16.08
C VAL A 88 4.58 8.93 -17.47
N GLY A 89 4.94 7.67 -17.68
CA GLY A 89 5.43 7.13 -18.94
C GLY A 89 4.41 6.22 -19.62
N ARG A 90 4.56 6.03 -20.93
CA ARG A 90 3.74 5.03 -21.68
C ARG A 90 4.18 3.61 -21.39
N THR A 91 5.45 3.44 -21.01
CA THR A 91 6.04 2.20 -20.50
C THR A 91 6.74 2.46 -19.16
N PRO A 92 7.08 1.41 -18.39
CA PRO A 92 7.92 1.57 -17.21
C PRO A 92 9.26 2.22 -17.52
N ALA A 93 9.92 1.79 -18.60
CA ALA A 93 11.20 2.34 -19.01
C ALA A 93 11.13 3.87 -19.23
N ASP A 94 10.04 4.36 -19.82
CA ASP A 94 9.85 5.81 -20.02
C ASP A 94 9.77 6.57 -18.69
N ALA A 95 9.00 6.05 -17.73
CA ALA A 95 8.84 6.70 -16.43
C ALA A 95 10.16 6.74 -15.63
N PHE A 96 10.95 5.66 -15.68
CA PHE A 96 12.28 5.61 -15.08
C PHE A 96 13.29 6.51 -15.78
N ALA A 97 13.27 6.59 -17.11
CA ALA A 97 14.16 7.47 -17.87
C ALA A 97 13.89 8.96 -17.54
N MET A 98 12.61 9.34 -17.43
CA MET A 98 12.23 10.71 -17.04
C MET A 98 12.68 11.06 -15.61
N ALA A 99 12.56 10.10 -14.69
CA ALA A 99 13.03 10.28 -13.33
C ALA A 99 14.56 10.44 -13.24
N ALA A 100 15.31 9.63 -14.00
CA ALA A 100 16.77 9.70 -14.04
C ALA A 100 17.26 11.05 -14.58
N ASP A 101 16.73 11.51 -15.72
CA ASP A 101 17.06 12.82 -16.30
C ASP A 101 16.72 13.99 -15.35
N TRP A 102 15.63 13.86 -14.58
CA TRP A 102 15.27 14.86 -13.58
C TRP A 102 16.27 14.88 -12.41
N LEU A 103 16.68 13.71 -11.90
CA LEU A 103 17.66 13.60 -10.80
C LEU A 103 19.04 14.14 -11.21
N GLU A 104 19.49 13.85 -12.43
CA GLU A 104 20.77 14.34 -12.95
C GLU A 104 20.85 15.87 -12.98
N ARG A 105 19.71 16.55 -13.13
CA ARG A 105 19.61 18.02 -13.16
C ARG A 105 19.40 18.65 -11.78
N ARG A 106 19.34 17.84 -10.72
CA ARG A 106 19.00 18.28 -9.36
C ARG A 106 20.11 17.92 -8.36
N PRO A 107 21.25 18.62 -8.43
CA PRO A 107 22.34 18.42 -7.46
C PRO A 107 21.98 18.89 -6.04
N ASP A 108 20.86 19.60 -5.89
CA ASP A 108 20.29 19.97 -4.60
C ASP A 108 19.62 18.78 -3.89
N VAL A 109 19.30 17.69 -4.59
CA VAL A 109 18.73 16.49 -3.97
C VAL A 109 19.83 15.72 -3.24
N GLU A 110 19.85 15.81 -1.92
CA GLU A 110 20.82 15.15 -1.04
C GLU A 110 20.55 13.65 -0.88
N THR A 111 19.27 13.24 -0.83
CA THR A 111 18.91 11.84 -0.60
C THR A 111 17.57 11.48 -1.24
N ILE A 112 17.50 10.27 -1.83
CA ILE A 112 16.27 9.63 -2.29
C ILE A 112 15.78 8.69 -1.20
N GLY A 113 14.53 8.82 -0.82
CA GLY A 113 13.93 8.03 0.25
C GLY A 113 13.24 6.77 -0.22
N ASP A 114 12.23 6.95 -1.05
CA ASP A 114 11.41 5.84 -1.55
C ASP A 114 10.99 6.10 -3.00
N VAL A 115 10.71 5.00 -3.69
CA VAL A 115 10.26 4.99 -5.08
C VAL A 115 8.96 4.21 -5.18
N GLY A 116 7.85 4.96 -5.32
CA GLY A 116 6.52 4.39 -5.46
C GLY A 116 6.21 4.08 -6.93
N TRP A 117 5.62 2.92 -7.18
CA TRP A 117 5.22 2.50 -8.52
C TRP A 117 3.71 2.22 -8.60
N HIS A 118 3.06 2.79 -9.61
CA HIS A 118 1.63 2.61 -9.83
C HIS A 118 1.30 2.42 -11.32
N HIS A 119 0.44 1.45 -11.61
CA HIS A 119 -0.22 1.35 -12.91
C HIS A 119 -1.48 2.23 -12.90
N THR A 120 -1.62 3.11 -13.88
CA THR A 120 -2.75 4.05 -14.00
C THR A 120 -3.45 3.90 -15.35
N ALA A 121 -4.69 4.40 -15.47
CA ALA A 121 -5.41 4.41 -16.75
C ALA A 121 -4.67 5.17 -17.87
N SER A 122 -3.78 6.09 -17.52
CA SER A 122 -2.95 6.90 -18.42
C SER A 122 -1.56 6.31 -18.70
N GLY A 123 -1.22 5.15 -18.13
CA GLY A 123 0.08 4.52 -18.26
C GLY A 123 0.76 4.25 -16.92
N HIS A 124 2.08 4.36 -16.91
CA HIS A 124 2.94 3.92 -15.83
C HIS A 124 3.45 5.10 -15.00
N GLN A 125 3.07 5.15 -13.72
CA GLN A 125 3.46 6.22 -12.82
C GLN A 125 4.59 5.80 -11.88
N LEU A 126 5.65 6.58 -11.87
CA LEU A 126 6.77 6.49 -10.92
C LEU A 126 6.74 7.71 -10.00
N ARG A 127 6.81 7.49 -8.69
CA ARG A 127 6.88 8.54 -7.67
C ARG A 127 8.24 8.47 -6.99
N ILE A 128 8.89 9.61 -6.82
CA ILE A 128 10.14 9.71 -6.07
C ILE A 128 9.91 10.63 -4.89
N TYR A 129 10.25 10.13 -3.72
CA TYR A 129 10.32 10.88 -2.47
C TYR A 129 11.77 11.24 -2.21
N TYR A 130 12.04 12.51 -1.93
CA TYR A 130 13.41 13.00 -1.84
C TYR A 130 13.55 14.15 -0.83
N ARG A 131 14.79 14.37 -0.39
CA ARG A 131 15.22 15.50 0.42
C ARG A 131 16.31 16.27 -0.33
N GLY A 132 16.30 17.59 -0.18
CA GLY A 132 17.30 18.49 -0.75
C GLY A 132 17.21 19.86 -0.15
#